data_AF-A0A1S3K217-F1
#
_entry.id   AF-A0A1S3K217-F1
#
_cell.length_a   1.000
_cell.length_b   1.000
_cell.length_c   1.000
_cell.angle_alpha   90.00
_cell.angle_beta   90.00
_cell.angle_gamma   90.00
#
_symmetry.space_group_name_H-M   'P 1'
#
loop_
_entity.id
_entity.type
_entity.pdbx_description
1 polymer ?
#
loop_
_entity_poly.entity_id
_entity_poly.type
_entity_poly.pdbx_seq_one_letter_code
_entity_poly.pdbx_strand_id
1 'polypeptide(L)'
;MMMDGNLAVSKLFRRLKRRSGVRQTVRFSHFVRHITKSYDPKKGVMDRNVRIGSDHWAEYFQLCDPCSVQYDIIGHLEEKEDASNFLKLIGANFTFPSLESVNDTAERHRVHGDTAQKMKESYAEVEEADLRRLLEVFRTDAQLFGYDLTKID
;
A
#
# COMPACT_ATOMS: atom_id res chain seq x y z
N MET A 1 -31.54 11.64 8.54
CA MET A 1 -30.62 12.32 9.49
C MET A 1 -29.16 11.87 9.27
N MET A 2 -28.64 11.90 8.03
CA MET A 2 -27.26 11.44 7.71
C MET A 2 -26.47 12.40 6.79
N MET A 3 -26.99 13.58 6.46
CA MET A 3 -26.29 14.52 5.56
C MET A 3 -25.23 15.39 6.27
N ASP A 4 -25.33 15.59 7.59
CA ASP A 4 -24.47 16.50 8.35
C ASP A 4 -23.06 15.96 8.64
N GLY A 5 -22.88 14.63 8.64
CA GLY A 5 -21.59 13.98 8.90
C GLY A 5 -20.54 14.24 7.82
N ASN A 6 -20.94 14.19 6.55
CA ASN A 6 -20.04 14.42 5.41
C ASN A 6 -19.55 15.87 5.32
N LEU A 7 -20.38 16.83 5.76
CA LEU A 7 -20.00 18.24 5.77
C LEU A 7 -18.98 18.55 6.87
N ALA A 8 -19.12 17.92 8.04
CA ALA A 8 -18.18 18.07 9.15
C ALA A 8 -16.80 17.50 8.80
N VAL A 9 -16.76 16.30 8.20
CA VAL A 9 -15.54 15.64 7.75
C VAL A 9 -14.84 16.44 6.64
N SER A 10 -15.59 16.93 5.65
CA SER A 10 -15.00 17.75 4.57
C SER A 10 -14.46 19.10 5.04
N LYS A 11 -15.07 19.72 6.06
CA LYS A 11 -14.56 20.95 6.71
C LYS A 11 -13.29 20.67 7.52
N LEU A 12 -13.22 19.53 8.20
CA LEU A 12 -12.04 19.09 8.94
C LEU A 12 -10.83 18.90 8.00
N PHE A 13 -11.01 18.17 6.90
CA PHE A 13 -9.96 17.99 5.88
C PHE A 13 -9.51 19.32 5.26
N ARG A 14 -10.45 20.26 5.01
CA ARG A 14 -10.12 21.61 4.52
C ARG A 14 -9.28 22.42 5.51
N ARG A 15 -9.57 22.30 6.81
CA ARG A 15 -8.82 22.97 7.89
C ARG A 15 -7.43 22.39 8.08
N LEU A 16 -7.31 21.07 8.01
CA LEU A 16 -6.02 20.37 8.09
C LEU A 16 -5.12 20.77 6.90
N LYS A 17 -5.69 20.86 5.69
CA LYS A 17 -4.97 21.31 4.48
C LYS A 17 -4.46 22.76 4.58
N ARG A 18 -5.14 23.64 5.34
CA ARG A 18 -4.75 25.05 5.55
C ARG A 18 -3.65 25.25 6.60
N ARG A 19 -3.41 24.27 7.49
CA ARG A 19 -2.45 24.42 8.60
C ARG A 19 -1.02 23.99 8.26
N SER A 20 -0.78 23.24 7.19
CA SER A 20 0.58 22.92 6.73
C SER A 20 1.20 24.09 5.98
N GLY A 21 1.62 25.12 6.72
CA GLY A 21 2.34 26.31 6.26
C GLY A 21 3.83 26.09 5.93
N VAL A 22 4.22 24.89 5.51
CA VAL A 22 5.52 24.60 4.90
C VAL A 22 5.25 23.76 3.65
N ARG A 23 5.42 24.33 2.46
CA ARG A 23 5.39 23.58 1.20
C ARG A 23 6.69 22.75 1.08
N GLN A 24 6.82 21.71 1.89
CA GLN A 24 7.60 20.56 1.47
C GLN A 24 6.63 19.65 0.72
N THR A 25 6.74 19.64 -0.61
CA THR A 25 6.05 18.64 -1.42
C THR A 25 6.70 17.29 -1.11
N VAL A 26 6.02 16.43 -0.37
CA VAL A 26 6.48 15.07 -0.11
C VAL A 26 6.33 14.27 -1.42
N ARG A 27 7.46 13.73 -1.91
CA ARG A 27 7.54 12.88 -3.10
C ARG A 27 7.56 11.41 -2.71
N PHE A 28 7.30 10.51 -3.64
CA PHE A 28 7.35 9.06 -3.37
C PHE A 28 8.74 8.60 -2.91
N SER A 29 9.81 9.16 -3.48
CA SER A 29 11.18 8.86 -3.05
C SER A 29 11.48 9.24 -1.60
N HIS A 30 10.82 10.27 -1.04
CA HIS A 30 10.93 10.58 0.39
C HIS A 30 10.31 9.46 1.24
N PHE A 31 9.21 8.86 0.78
CA PHE A 31 8.60 7.73 1.46
C PHE A 31 9.50 6.49 1.41
N VAL A 32 10.06 6.14 0.24
CA VAL A 32 11.02 5.01 0.12
C VAL A 32 12.21 5.19 1.06
N ARG A 33 12.79 6.40 1.10
CA ARG A 33 13.88 6.73 2.04
C ARG A 33 13.45 6.65 3.50
N HIS A 34 12.21 7.00 3.80
CA HIS A 34 11.66 6.91 5.15
C HIS A 34 11.54 5.45 5.62
N ILE A 35 11.05 4.56 4.76
CA ILE A 35 10.99 3.12 5.03
C ILE A 35 12.41 2.54 5.23
N THR A 36 13.29 2.75 4.26
CA THR A 36 14.64 2.15 4.25
C THR A 36 15.56 2.63 5.39
N LYS A 37 15.32 3.82 5.95
CA LYS A 37 16.05 4.32 7.13
C LYS A 37 15.89 3.47 8.38
N SER A 38 14.81 2.71 8.47
CA SER A 38 14.54 1.85 9.62
C SER A 38 15.29 0.52 9.55
N TYR A 39 15.85 0.17 8.40
CA TYR A 39 16.46 -1.13 8.17
C TYR A 39 17.87 -1.23 8.76
N ASP A 40 18.11 -2.26 9.56
CA ASP A 40 19.44 -2.62 10.03
C ASP A 40 19.99 -3.78 9.17
N PRO A 41 20.90 -3.50 8.21
CA PRO A 41 21.44 -4.53 7.32
C PRO A 41 22.30 -5.56 8.05
N LYS A 42 22.78 -5.26 9.27
CA LYS A 42 23.54 -6.25 10.07
C LYS A 42 22.62 -7.28 10.69
N LYS A 43 21.40 -6.89 11.04
CA LYS A 43 20.39 -7.79 11.61
C LYS A 43 19.47 -8.37 10.53
N GLY A 44 19.43 -7.75 9.36
CA GLY A 44 18.57 -8.16 8.25
C GLY A 44 17.09 -7.86 8.49
N VAL A 45 16.79 -6.85 9.32
CA VAL A 45 15.43 -6.54 9.79
C VAL A 45 15.26 -5.03 9.99
N MET A 46 14.04 -4.52 9.86
CA MET A 46 13.67 -3.18 10.35
C MET A 46 13.78 -3.10 11.87
N ASP A 47 14.39 -2.03 12.37
CA ASP A 47 14.40 -1.66 13.78
C ASP A 47 13.05 -1.03 14.16
N ARG A 48 12.23 -1.79 14.91
CA ARG A 48 10.91 -1.35 15.39
C ARG A 48 10.97 -0.15 16.35
N ASN A 49 12.14 0.18 16.90
CA ASN A 49 12.32 1.38 17.72
C ASN A 49 12.43 2.65 16.85
N VAL A 50 12.75 2.51 15.56
CA VAL A 50 12.67 3.60 14.59
C VAL A 50 11.22 3.81 14.23
N ARG A 51 10.70 5.02 14.49
CA ARG A 51 9.29 5.36 14.17
C ARG A 51 9.08 5.48 12.67
N ILE A 52 8.75 4.37 12.02
CA ILE A 52 8.38 4.33 10.60
C ILE A 52 6.91 4.71 10.38
N GLY A 53 6.08 4.57 11.42
CA GLY A 53 4.64 4.84 11.38
C GLY A 53 3.86 3.74 12.09
N SER A 54 2.74 3.34 11.47
CA SER A 54 1.95 2.15 11.85
C SER A 54 2.70 0.86 11.50
N ASP A 55 2.40 -0.25 12.18
CA ASP A 55 2.85 -1.62 11.83
C ASP A 55 2.51 -2.00 10.36
N HIS A 56 1.67 -1.21 9.69
CA HIS A 56 1.32 -1.34 8.28
C HIS A 56 2.51 -1.43 7.30
N TRP A 57 3.65 -0.82 7.64
CA TRP A 57 4.85 -0.84 6.79
C TRP A 57 5.98 -1.72 7.32
N ALA A 58 5.74 -2.46 8.40
CA ALA A 58 6.71 -3.39 8.93
C ALA A 58 6.81 -4.63 8.02
N GLU A 59 7.93 -5.32 8.09
CA GLU A 59 8.05 -6.65 7.47
C GLU A 59 7.04 -7.61 8.11
N TYR A 60 6.28 -8.31 7.29
CA TYR A 60 5.24 -9.24 7.72
C TYR A 60 5.79 -10.35 8.61
N PHE A 61 6.98 -10.87 8.31
CA PHE A 61 7.60 -11.91 9.15
C PHE A 61 7.94 -11.42 10.57
N GLN A 62 7.96 -10.11 10.83
CA GLN A 62 8.12 -9.55 12.18
C GLN A 62 6.79 -9.39 12.93
N LEU A 63 5.66 -9.60 12.27
CA LEU A 63 4.33 -9.49 12.88
C LEU A 63 3.92 -10.82 13.50
N CYS A 64 3.41 -10.78 14.73
CA CYS A 64 2.97 -11.99 15.43
C CYS A 64 1.53 -12.39 15.06
N ASP A 65 0.67 -11.41 14.75
CA ASP A 65 -0.76 -11.65 14.53
C ASP A 65 -1.04 -12.59 13.36
N PRO A 66 -0.36 -12.50 12.19
CA PRO A 66 -0.56 -13.44 11.09
C PRO A 66 -0.32 -14.91 11.51
N CYS A 67 0.63 -15.17 12.41
CA CYS A 67 0.94 -16.53 12.85
C CYS A 67 -0.16 -17.17 13.71
N SER A 68 -1.06 -16.37 14.30
CA SER A 68 -2.16 -16.88 15.12
C SER A 68 -3.37 -17.35 14.32
N VAL A 69 -3.39 -17.10 13.01
CA VAL A 69 -4.50 -17.43 12.12
C VAL A 69 -4.16 -18.72 11.36
N GLN A 70 -5.07 -19.69 11.40
CA GLN A 70 -4.99 -20.87 10.53
C GLN A 70 -5.60 -20.51 9.19
N TYR A 71 -4.77 -20.44 8.15
CA TYR A 71 -5.21 -20.11 6.81
C TYR A 71 -5.58 -21.38 6.04
N ASP A 72 -6.81 -21.42 5.52
CA ASP A 72 -7.21 -22.43 4.54
C ASP A 72 -6.61 -22.12 3.15
N ILE A 73 -6.45 -20.83 2.83
CA ILE A 73 -6.00 -20.32 1.53
C ILE A 73 -5.08 -19.12 1.75
N ILE A 74 -3.95 -19.08 1.04
CA ILE A 74 -3.08 -17.92 0.85
C ILE A 74 -3.01 -17.67 -0.66
N GLY A 75 -3.33 -16.46 -1.11
CA GLY A 75 -3.35 -16.12 -2.53
C GLY A 75 -2.95 -14.67 -2.79
N HIS A 76 -2.56 -14.40 -4.04
CA HIS A 76 -2.22 -13.06 -4.51
C HIS A 76 -3.46 -12.34 -5.04
N LEU A 77 -3.51 -11.02 -4.84
CA LEU A 77 -4.60 -10.16 -5.33
C LEU A 77 -3.99 -9.04 -6.17
N GLU A 78 -3.42 -9.43 -7.32
CA GLU A 78 -2.72 -8.50 -8.20
C GLU A 78 -3.69 -7.91 -9.23
N GLU A 79 -4.65 -8.72 -9.69
CA GLU A 79 -5.62 -8.34 -10.70
C GLU A 79 -7.05 -8.30 -10.15
N LYS A 80 -7.92 -7.57 -10.84
CA LYS A 80 -9.33 -7.43 -10.43
C LYS A 80 -10.06 -8.78 -10.48
N GLU A 81 -9.69 -9.63 -11.42
CA GLU A 81 -10.23 -10.97 -11.62
C GLU A 81 -9.96 -11.85 -10.40
N ASP A 82 -8.83 -11.68 -9.71
CA ASP A 82 -8.44 -12.45 -8.53
C ASP A 82 -9.45 -12.27 -7.40
N ALA A 83 -9.93 -11.05 -7.17
CA ALA A 83 -10.94 -10.76 -6.15
C ALA A 83 -12.27 -11.48 -6.46
N SER A 84 -12.64 -11.53 -7.74
CA SER A 84 -13.86 -12.21 -8.18
C SER A 84 -13.74 -13.72 -8.08
N ASN A 85 -12.55 -14.27 -8.38
CA ASN A 85 -12.24 -15.69 -8.24
C ASN A 85 -12.21 -16.10 -6.76
N PHE A 86 -11.66 -15.27 -5.89
CA PHE A 86 -11.66 -15.50 -4.45
C PHE A 86 -13.08 -15.58 -3.88
N LEU A 87 -13.99 -14.65 -4.27
CA LEU A 87 -15.40 -14.69 -3.84
C LEU A 87 -16.10 -15.99 -4.26
N LYS A 88 -15.83 -16.46 -5.48
CA LYS A 88 -16.34 -17.76 -5.96
C LYS A 88 -15.78 -18.92 -5.16
N LEU A 89 -14.48 -18.90 -4.87
CA LEU A 89 -13.78 -19.94 -4.13
C LEU A 89 -14.35 -20.14 -2.72
N ILE A 90 -14.73 -19.05 -2.04
CA ILE A 90 -15.35 -19.11 -0.71
C ILE A 90 -16.87 -19.34 -0.74
N GLY A 91 -17.46 -19.55 -1.93
CA GLY A 91 -18.91 -19.74 -2.10
C GLY A 91 -19.74 -18.50 -1.76
N ALA A 92 -19.14 -17.32 -1.77
CA ALA A 92 -19.84 -16.08 -1.46
C ALA A 92 -20.75 -15.67 -2.63
N ASN A 93 -22.01 -15.36 -2.31
CA ASN A 93 -22.96 -14.82 -3.28
C ASN A 93 -22.86 -13.29 -3.37
N PHE A 94 -21.64 -12.79 -3.58
CA PHE A 94 -21.35 -11.37 -3.77
C PHE A 94 -20.53 -11.17 -5.05
N THR A 95 -20.75 -10.05 -5.72
CA THR A 95 -19.97 -9.64 -6.89
C THR A 95 -19.03 -8.52 -6.49
N PHE A 96 -17.76 -8.64 -6.84
CA PHE A 96 -16.82 -7.54 -6.66
C PHE A 96 -17.29 -6.33 -7.47
N PRO A 97 -17.34 -5.12 -6.88
CA PRO A 97 -17.88 -3.95 -7.58
C PRO A 97 -17.11 -3.70 -8.89
N SER A 98 -17.85 -3.59 -10.00
CA SER A 98 -17.25 -3.12 -11.25
C SER A 98 -17.00 -1.62 -11.14
N LEU A 99 -15.96 -1.11 -11.81
CA LEU A 99 -15.70 0.33 -11.88
C LEU A 99 -16.92 1.10 -12.46
N GLU A 100 -17.73 0.44 -13.27
CA GLU A 100 -18.98 0.95 -13.85
C GLU A 100 -20.13 1.01 -12.82
N SER A 101 -20.13 0.14 -11.80
CA SER A 101 -21.17 0.10 -10.76
C SER A 101 -21.10 1.28 -9.79
N VAL A 102 -20.00 2.06 -9.82
CA VAL A 102 -19.79 3.23 -8.96
C VAL A 102 -20.15 4.51 -9.72
N ASN A 103 -21.43 4.64 -10.07
CA ASN A 103 -21.98 5.76 -10.85
C ASN A 103 -21.80 7.16 -10.21
N ASP A 104 -21.37 7.25 -8.95
CA ASP A 104 -21.10 8.53 -8.24
C ASP A 104 -19.58 8.77 -8.00
N THR A 105 -18.71 7.86 -8.47
CA THR A 105 -17.25 8.01 -8.42
C THR A 105 -16.57 7.78 -9.78
N ALA A 106 -17.29 7.48 -10.86
CA ALA A 106 -16.70 7.37 -12.19
C ALA A 106 -15.90 8.65 -12.59
N GLU A 107 -16.30 9.84 -12.13
CA GLU A 107 -15.47 11.06 -12.22
C GLU A 107 -14.25 11.01 -11.29
N ARG A 108 -14.36 10.52 -10.06
CA ARG A 108 -13.23 10.40 -9.12
C ARG A 108 -12.20 9.35 -9.54
N HIS A 109 -12.60 8.23 -10.12
CA HIS A 109 -11.67 7.23 -10.67
C HIS A 109 -11.01 7.74 -11.96
N ARG A 110 -11.72 8.52 -12.79
CA ARG A 110 -11.09 9.28 -13.89
C ARG A 110 -10.09 10.34 -13.38
N VAL A 111 -10.35 10.96 -12.23
CA VAL A 111 -9.44 11.92 -11.55
C VAL A 111 -8.17 11.23 -11.03
N HIS A 112 -8.21 9.91 -10.79
CA HIS A 112 -7.06 9.16 -10.32
C HIS A 112 -6.17 8.58 -11.44
N GLY A 113 -6.45 8.87 -12.72
CA GLY A 113 -5.56 8.54 -13.85
C GLY A 113 -5.27 7.05 -14.03
N ASP A 114 -4.43 6.73 -15.01
CA ASP A 114 -3.91 5.38 -15.19
C ASP A 114 -2.97 5.02 -14.01
N THR A 115 -3.38 4.03 -13.21
CA THR A 115 -2.60 3.54 -12.06
C THR A 115 -1.20 3.09 -12.48
N ALA A 116 -1.06 2.41 -13.62
CA ALA A 116 0.22 1.92 -14.10
C ALA A 116 1.15 3.10 -14.45
N GLN A 117 0.61 4.12 -15.12
CA GLN A 117 1.36 5.34 -15.43
C GLN A 117 1.79 6.09 -14.15
N LYS A 118 0.89 6.20 -13.15
CA LYS A 118 1.23 6.83 -11.87
C LYS A 118 2.27 6.07 -11.07
N MET A 119 2.22 4.74 -11.10
CA MET A 119 3.26 3.90 -10.51
C MET A 119 4.58 4.17 -11.21
N LYS A 120 4.62 4.12 -12.54
CA LYS A 120 5.82 4.40 -13.33
C LYS A 120 6.42 5.77 -13.01
N GLU A 121 5.59 6.82 -12.97
CA GLU A 121 6.01 8.18 -12.61
C GLU A 121 6.56 8.25 -11.18
N SER A 122 5.92 7.56 -10.23
CA SER A 122 6.36 7.57 -8.82
C SER A 122 7.70 6.87 -8.63
N TYR A 123 7.88 5.69 -9.25
CA TYR A 123 9.13 4.92 -9.17
C TYR A 123 10.27 5.57 -9.95
N ALA A 124 9.98 6.33 -11.01
CA ALA A 124 11.00 7.09 -11.76
C ALA A 124 11.73 8.15 -10.91
N GLU A 125 11.16 8.56 -9.77
CA GLU A 125 11.77 9.52 -8.85
C GLU A 125 12.69 8.87 -7.81
N VAL A 126 12.76 7.53 -7.76
CA VAL A 126 13.49 6.76 -6.75
C VAL A 126 14.87 6.40 -7.31
N GLU A 127 15.92 6.76 -6.57
CA GLU A 127 17.29 6.37 -6.92
C GLU A 127 17.45 4.85 -6.86
N GLU A 128 18.23 4.28 -7.79
CA GLU A 128 18.45 2.83 -7.87
C GLU A 128 18.95 2.25 -6.54
N ALA A 129 19.83 2.97 -5.84
CA ALA A 129 20.35 2.55 -4.54
C ALA A 129 19.26 2.49 -3.45
N ASP A 130 18.30 3.42 -3.47
CA ASP A 130 17.16 3.43 -2.54
C ASP A 130 16.21 2.27 -2.87
N LEU A 131 15.98 1.98 -4.16
CA LEU A 131 15.17 0.85 -4.60
C LEU A 131 15.82 -0.50 -4.21
N ARG A 132 17.13 -0.67 -4.45
CA ARG A 132 17.86 -1.87 -4.03
C ARG A 132 17.78 -2.10 -2.52
N ARG A 133 17.85 -1.02 -1.73
CA ARG A 133 17.68 -1.11 -0.27
C ARG A 133 16.25 -1.47 0.10
N LEU A 134 15.25 -0.93 -0.59
CA LEU A 134 13.84 -1.31 -0.37
C LEU A 134 13.60 -2.79 -0.68
N LEU A 135 14.22 -3.33 -1.73
CA LEU A 135 14.14 -4.76 -2.05
C LEU A 135 14.84 -5.63 -1.01
N GLU A 136 15.95 -5.16 -0.45
CA GLU A 136 16.65 -5.85 0.64
C GLU A 136 15.81 -5.90 1.91
N VAL A 137 15.15 -4.79 2.25
CA VAL A 137 14.19 -4.70 3.36
C VAL A 137 13.13 -5.78 3.25
N PHE A 138 12.43 -5.89 2.12
CA PHE A 138 11.33 -6.83 1.97
C PHE A 138 11.73 -8.19 1.41
N ARG A 139 13.04 -8.53 1.40
CA ARG A 139 13.53 -9.79 0.80
C ARG A 139 12.91 -11.03 1.43
N THR A 140 12.87 -11.07 2.76
CA THR A 140 12.33 -12.22 3.51
C THR A 140 10.84 -12.37 3.27
N ASP A 141 10.08 -11.27 3.28
CA ASP A 141 8.65 -11.30 2.97
C ASP A 141 8.38 -11.72 1.53
N ALA A 142 9.15 -11.20 0.56
CA ALA A 142 9.03 -11.61 -0.82
C ALA A 142 9.20 -13.12 -0.98
N GLN A 143 10.19 -13.72 -0.30
CA GLN A 143 10.36 -15.17 -0.28
C GLN A 143 9.19 -15.89 0.39
N LEU A 144 8.71 -15.38 1.54
CA LEU A 144 7.57 -15.93 2.27
C LEU A 144 6.30 -16.00 1.39
N PHE A 145 6.07 -14.98 0.57
CA PHE A 145 4.92 -14.89 -0.34
C PHE A 145 5.18 -15.41 -1.76
N GLY A 146 6.37 -15.97 -2.03
CA GLY A 146 6.71 -16.58 -3.31
C GLY A 146 7.01 -15.60 -4.46
N TYR A 147 7.33 -14.34 -4.16
CA TYR A 147 7.77 -13.37 -5.15
C TYR A 147 9.27 -13.55 -5.48
N ASP A 148 9.58 -13.55 -6.77
CA ASP A 148 10.94 -13.66 -7.28
C ASP A 148 11.52 -12.27 -7.57
N LEU A 149 12.29 -11.75 -6.61
CA LEU A 149 12.95 -10.44 -6.73
C LEU A 149 14.10 -10.40 -7.75
N THR A 150 14.44 -11.52 -8.40
CA THR A 150 15.42 -11.53 -9.50
C THR A 150 14.79 -11.20 -10.86
N LYS A 151 13.46 -11.25 -10.96
CA LYS A 151 12.67 -10.90 -12.16
C LYS A 151 12.18 -9.45 -12.11
N ILE A 152 13.00 -8.55 -11.59
CA ILE A 152 12.67 -7.13 -11.57
C ILE A 152 13.31 -6.50 -12.80
N ASP A 153 12.48 -6.31 -13.82
CA ASP A 153 12.78 -5.73 -15.13
C ASP A 153 13.16 -4.25 -15.06
#